data_AF-A0A0F4ZIS4-F1
#
_entry.id   AF-A0A0F4ZIS4-F1
#
_cell.length_a   1.000
_cell.length_b   1.000
_cell.length_c   1.000
_cell.angle_alpha   90.00
_cell.angle_beta   90.00
_cell.angle_gamma   90.00
#
_symmetry.space_group_name_H-M   'P 1'
#
loop_
_entity.id
_entity.type
_entity.pdbx_description
1 polymer ?
#
loop_
_entity_poly.entity_id
_entity_poly.type
_entity_poly.pdbx_seq_one_letter_code
_entity_poly.pdbx_strand_id
1 'polypeptide(L)' 'MAAAVRAGDTGQFGWFLKLGATPEAVATLNDQPVIFTVLLIVITVIAAQFGLMYWIHAATLKPEQIKAKADKKKKKAGGK' A
#
# COMPACT_ATOMS: atom_id res chain seq x y z
N MET A 1 15.57 8.43 24.85
CA MET A 1 14.20 7.87 24.90
C MET A 1 14.31 6.37 24.75
N ALA A 2 14.33 5.64 25.86
CA ALA A 2 14.33 4.19 25.88
C ALA A 2 12.91 3.74 26.21
N ALA A 3 12.23 3.11 25.25
CA ALA A 3 11.02 2.36 25.56
C ALA A 3 11.50 1.04 26.20
N ALA A 4 11.20 0.88 27.50
CA ALA A 4 11.50 -0.34 28.22
C ALA A 4 10.72 -1.51 27.61
N VAL A 5 11.42 -2.37 26.86
CA VAL A 5 10.90 -3.64 26.35
C VAL A 5 10.66 -4.55 27.55
N ARG A 6 9.39 -4.88 27.81
CA ARG A 6 9.02 -5.87 28.83
C ARG A 6 9.28 -7.27 28.28
N ALA A 7 9.79 -8.17 29.13
CA ALA A 7 9.98 -9.57 28.79
C ALA A 7 8.62 -10.20 28.43
N GLY A 8 8.39 -10.42 27.14
CA GLY A 8 7.12 -10.90 26.59
C GLY A 8 6.70 -10.17 25.30
N ASP A 9 7.19 -8.96 25.08
CA ASP A 9 6.87 -8.17 23.89
C ASP A 9 7.89 -8.44 22.78
N THR A 10 7.44 -8.97 21.63
CA THR A 10 8.25 -9.18 20.41
C THR A 10 8.65 -7.87 19.71
N GLY A 11 8.74 -6.77 20.48
CA GLY A 11 9.05 -5.41 20.03
C GLY A 11 7.89 -4.71 19.31
N GLN A 12 8.13 -3.48 18.84
CA GLN A 12 7.17 -2.65 18.11
C GLN A 12 6.59 -3.36 16.88
N PHE A 13 7.40 -4.21 16.21
CA PHE A 13 7.00 -4.94 15.01
C PHE A 13 6.60 -6.39 15.26
N GLY A 14 6.33 -6.77 16.52
CA GLY A 14 5.91 -8.12 16.90
C GLY A 14 4.68 -8.67 16.16
N TRP A 15 3.81 -7.78 15.69
CA TRP A 15 2.61 -8.14 14.92
C TRP A 15 2.91 -8.63 13.50
N PHE A 16 4.12 -8.40 12.98
CA PHE A 16 4.55 -8.96 11.69
C PHE A 16 4.62 -10.49 11.70
N LEU A 17 4.80 -11.11 12.86
CA LEU A 17 4.71 -12.57 13.00
C LEU A 17 3.33 -13.10 12.57
N LYS A 18 2.26 -12.33 12.82
CA LYS A 18 0.89 -12.69 12.37
C LYS A 18 0.72 -12.58 10.86
N LEU A 19 1.57 -11.80 10.21
CA LEU A 19 1.64 -11.66 8.75
C LEU A 19 2.56 -12.70 8.10
N GLY A 20 3.14 -13.61 8.88
CA GLY A 20 4.03 -14.66 8.39
C GLY A 20 5.52 -14.25 8.32
N ALA A 21 5.91 -13.15 8.98
CA ALA A 21 7.33 -12.83 9.12
C ALA A 21 8.03 -13.85 10.04
N THR A 22 9.30 -14.14 9.77
CA THR A 22 10.10 -14.97 10.66
C THR A 22 10.56 -14.18 11.90
N PRO A 23 10.83 -14.83 13.04
CA PRO A 23 11.33 -14.17 14.24
C PRO A 23 12.61 -13.35 14.01
N GLU A 24 13.51 -13.82 13.15
CA GLU A 24 14.76 -13.15 12.81
C GLU A 24 14.52 -11.88 11.99
N ALA A 25 13.54 -11.92 11.09
CA ALA A 25 13.11 -10.73 10.35
C ALA A 25 12.55 -9.69 11.33
N VAL A 26 11.67 -10.10 12.25
CA VAL A 26 11.09 -9.19 13.26
C VAL A 26 12.16 -8.61 14.20
N ALA A 27 13.17 -9.39 14.59
CA ALA A 27 14.31 -8.88 15.35
C ALA A 27 15.05 -7.78 14.57
N THR A 28 15.36 -8.02 13.30
CA THR A 28 16.03 -7.04 12.42
C THR A 28 15.22 -5.76 12.27
N LEU A 29 13.89 -5.87 12.14
CA LEU A 29 13.00 -4.71 12.07
C LEU A 29 13.00 -3.88 13.37
N ASN A 30 13.05 -4.57 14.51
CA ASN A 30 13.11 -3.93 15.81
C ASN A 30 14.49 -3.34 16.13
N ASP A 31 15.57 -3.83 15.51
CA ASP A 31 16.92 -3.23 15.62
C ASP A 31 17.00 -1.86 14.94
N GLN A 32 16.17 -1.61 13.91
CA GLN A 32 16.17 -0.37 13.13
C GLN A 32 14.77 0.24 12.97
N PRO A 33 14.11 0.64 14.07
CA PRO A 33 12.70 0.97 14.03
C PRO A 33 12.42 2.26 13.26
N VAL A 34 13.33 3.23 13.30
CA VAL A 34 13.17 4.51 12.59
C VAL A 34 13.24 4.32 11.08
N ILE A 35 14.26 3.61 10.59
CA ILE A 35 14.46 3.37 9.15
C ILE A 35 13.29 2.58 8.57
N PHE A 36 12.85 1.52 9.27
CA PHE A 36 11.72 0.73 8.81
C PHE A 36 10.40 1.51 8.83
N THR A 37 10.16 2.34 9.85
CA THR A 37 8.97 3.19 9.91
C THR A 37 8.96 4.21 8.76
N VAL A 38 10.10 4.82 8.45
CA VAL A 38 10.22 5.74 7.30
C VAL A 38 9.92 5.00 6.00
N LEU A 39 10.41 3.77 5.83
CA LEU A 39 10.09 2.96 4.65
C LEU A 39 8.58 2.73 4.51
N LEU A 40 7.88 2.37 5.59
CA LEU A 40 6.43 2.19 5.58
C LEU A 40 5.69 3.49 5.19
N ILE A 41 6.15 4.64 5.69
CA ILE A 41 5.58 5.95 5.33
C ILE A 41 5.77 6.22 3.83
N VAL A 42 6.98 5.99 3.29
CA VAL A 42 7.27 6.20 1.86
C VAL A 42 6.37 5.31 0.99
N ILE A 43 6.24 4.02 1.32
CA ILE A 43 5.33 3.11 0.60
C ILE A 43 3.89 3.61 0.64
N THR A 44 3.42 4.06 1.80
CA THR A 44 2.06 4.59 1.98
C THR A 44 1.83 5.85 1.14
N VAL A 45 2.80 6.77 1.12
CA VAL A 45 2.74 8.01 0.33
C VAL A 45 2.73 7.70 -1.17
N ILE A 46 3.57 6.76 -1.63
CA ILE A 46 3.59 6.35 -3.05
C ILE A 46 2.26 5.69 -3.44
N ALA A 47 1.70 4.81 -2.59
CA ALA A 47 0.40 4.21 -2.84
C ALA A 47 -0.71 5.27 -2.95
N ALA A 48 -0.70 6.27 -2.06
CA ALA A 48 -1.61 7.40 -2.13
C ALA A 48 -1.42 8.23 -3.41
N GLN A 49 -0.18 8.47 -3.85
CA GLN A 49 0.11 9.17 -5.11
C GLN A 49 -0.44 8.42 -6.32
N PHE A 50 -0.29 7.09 -6.39
CA PHE A 50 -0.90 6.30 -7.46
C PHE A 50 -2.43 6.39 -7.45
N GLY A 51 -3.06 6.38 -6.27
CA GLY A 51 -4.50 6.59 -6.12
C GLY A 51 -4.94 7.97 -6.63
N LEU A 52 -4.21 9.02 -6.27
CA LEU A 52 -4.48 10.39 -6.71
C LEU A 52 -4.26 10.56 -8.22
N MET A 53 -3.20 9.97 -8.77
CA MET A 53 -2.99 9.93 -10.23
C MET A 53 -4.12 9.21 -10.94
N TYR A 54 -4.61 8.09 -10.42
CA TYR A 54 -5.75 7.37 -11.00
C TYR A 54 -7.02 8.23 -10.97
N TRP A 55 -7.27 8.92 -9.86
CA TRP A 55 -8.42 9.82 -9.74
C TRP A 55 -8.36 10.99 -10.72
N ILE A 56 -7.21 11.66 -10.82
CA ILE A 56 -7.00 12.73 -11.82
C ILE A 56 -7.14 12.17 -13.23
N HIS A 57 -6.56 11.00 -13.50
CA HIS A 57 -6.67 10.36 -14.81
C HIS A 57 -8.13 10.10 -15.18
N ALA A 58 -8.96 9.64 -14.25
CA ALA A 58 -10.39 9.45 -14.48
C ALA A 58 -11.14 10.77 -14.70
N ALA A 59 -10.85 11.80 -13.91
CA ALA A 59 -11.50 13.11 -13.99
C ALA A 59 -11.13 13.89 -15.26
N THR A 60 -9.94 13.67 -15.81
CA THR A 60 -9.42 14.37 -17.00
C THR A 60 -9.67 13.65 -18.32
N LEU A 61 -10.36 12.49 -18.30
CA LEU A 61 -10.76 11.83 -19.54
C LEU A 61 -11.64 12.75 -20.37
N LYS A 62 -11.22 13.05 -21.60
CA LYS A 62 -12.02 13.84 -22.53
C LYS A 62 -13.36 13.14 -22.78
N PRO A 63 -14.45 13.89 -23.03
CA PRO A 63 -15.78 13.32 -23.29
C PRO A 63 -15.77 12.31 -24.47
N GLU A 64 -14.89 12.51 -25.45
CA GLU A 64 -14.65 11.58 -26.56
C GLU A 64 -14.06 10.24 -26.10
N GLN A 65 -13.14 10.26 -25.13
CA GLN A 65 -12.54 9.05 -24.55
C GLN A 65 -13.54 8.28 -23.67
N ILE A 66 -14.45 9.00 -23.00
CA ILE A 66 -15.54 8.40 -22.22
C ILE A 66 -16.52 7.68 -23.15
N LYS A 67 -16.94 8.33 -24.25
CA LYS A 67 -17.81 7.72 -25.28
C LYS A 67 -17.16 6.50 -25.94
N ALA A 68 -15.88 6.59 -26.31
CA ALA A 68 -15.15 5.46 -26.88
C ALA A 68 -15.00 4.28 -25.91
N LYS A 69 -14.84 4.54 -24.60
CA LYS A 69 -14.83 3.49 -23.56
C LYS A 69 -16.22 2.89 -23.37
N ALA A 70 -17.29 3.69 -23.44
CA ALA A 70 -18.68 3.22 -23.34
C ALA A 70 -19.07 2.34 -24.55
N ASP A 71 -18.74 2.75 -25.77
CA ASP A 71 -19.00 1.97 -26.98
C ASP A 71 -18.21 0.66 -27.01
N LYS A 72 -16.94 0.66 -26.58
CA LYS A 72 -16.17 -0.58 -26.39
C LYS A 72 -16.81 -1.51 -25.35
N LYS A 73 -17.37 -0.97 -24.27
CA LYS A 73 -18.07 -1.75 -23.25
C LYS A 73 -19.38 -2.34 -23.78
N LYS A 74 -20.14 -1.59 -24.59
CA LYS A 74 -21.35 -2.04 -25.30
C LYS A 74 -21.04 -3.15 -26.31
N LYS A 75 -19.98 -3.00 -27.12
CA LYS A 75 -19.55 -4.01 -28.11
C LYS A 75 -19.08 -5.32 -27.46
N LYS A 76 -18.50 -5.26 -26.26
CA LYS A 76 -18.14 -6.45 -25.47
C LYS A 76 -19.34 -7.09 -24.75
N ALA A 77 -20.37 -6.32 -24.41
CA ALA A 77 -21.58 -6.83 -23.76
C ALA A 77 -22.62 -7.41 -24.75
N GLY A 78 -22.61 -6.95 -26.01
CA GLY A 78 -23.46 -7.47 -27.09
C GLY A 78 -22.86 -8.64 -27.88
N GLY A 79 -21.65 -9.09 -27.53
CA GLY A 79 -21.04 -10.31 -28.07
C GLY A 79 -21.42 -11.51 -27.21
N LYS A 80 -22.68 -11.93 -27.30
CA LYS A 80 -23.16 -13.26 -26.91
C LYS A 80 -23.84 -13.87 -28.11
#